data_AF-A0A945R7G6-F1
#
_entry.id   AF-A0A945R7G6-F1
#
_cell.length_a   1.000
_cell.length_b   1.000
_cell.length_c   1.000
_cell.angle_alpha   90.00
_cell.angle_beta   90.00
_cell.angle_gamma   90.00
#
_symmetry.space_group_name_H-M   'P 1'
#
loop_
_entity.id
_entity.type
_entity.pdbx_description
1 polymer ?
#
loop_
_entity_poly.entity_id
_entity_poly.type
_entity_poly.pdbx_seq_one_letter_code
_entity_poly.pdbx_strand_id
1 'polypeptide(L)'
;MSTTASTQLSAGILPSRRNQIVGQLDLIVTPIFFALLSVLLVAVWVYSDFDKTTTSILEPSRLWTQFQQQISLALWSTALVIVLAIPLGIVVTREGAPRLKNNLVTGLGLGQAIPAYGLIVLFFVAFGQGSVTVVLALATFALLPVLRNTIVGLEQVDQSVIEAGKGMGLNGLQRLRQIELPLAVPVIMGGIRTATVINVGMATLAYLIGGGGLGETIAGGLKNGRP
;
A
#
# COMPACT_ATOMS: atom_id res chain seq x y z
N MET A 1 13.74 9.28 61.70
CA MET A 1 13.65 7.81 61.89
C MET A 1 12.28 7.39 61.38
N SER A 2 12.19 6.97 60.13
CA SER A 2 12.18 5.56 59.69
C SER A 2 10.74 5.05 59.53
N THR A 3 10.27 4.90 58.27
CA THR A 3 9.88 3.61 57.64
C THR A 3 8.41 3.28 57.90
N THR A 4 7.51 3.32 56.91
CA THR A 4 7.10 2.19 56.03
C THR A 4 6.40 2.77 54.79
N ALA A 5 6.83 2.57 53.53
CA ALA A 5 6.88 1.34 52.74
C ALA A 5 5.62 0.48 52.87
N SER A 6 4.70 0.55 51.88
CA SER A 6 4.16 -0.63 51.17
C SER A 6 2.93 -0.30 50.30
N THR A 7 3.02 -0.69 49.03
CA THR A 7 1.89 -1.26 48.25
C THR A 7 0.92 -0.30 47.54
N GLN A 8 1.41 0.37 46.49
CA GLN A 8 0.59 0.56 45.27
C GLN A 8 1.29 -0.10 44.09
N LEU A 9 1.51 -1.41 44.23
CA LEU A 9 1.96 -2.29 43.16
C LEU A 9 0.74 -3.02 42.60
N SER A 10 0.55 -2.86 41.29
CA SER A 10 -0.16 -3.80 40.43
C SER A 10 -1.69 -3.87 40.55
N ALA A 11 -2.38 -2.82 40.09
CA ALA A 11 -3.70 -3.00 39.50
C ALA A 11 -3.53 -3.72 38.15
N GLY A 12 -3.46 -5.06 38.20
CA GLY A 12 -3.46 -5.90 37.02
C GLY A 12 -4.72 -5.64 36.21
N ILE A 13 -4.52 -5.24 34.95
CA ILE A 13 -5.59 -5.11 33.96
C ILE A 13 -6.11 -6.53 33.69
N LEU A 14 -7.15 -6.95 34.41
CA LEU A 14 -7.85 -8.19 34.10
C LEU A 14 -8.50 -8.02 32.71
N PRO A 15 -8.23 -8.89 31.73
CA PRO A 15 -8.85 -8.79 30.41
C PRO A 15 -10.37 -8.87 30.57
N SER A 16 -11.08 -7.88 30.02
CA SER A 16 -12.54 -7.85 30.06
C SER A 16 -13.12 -9.10 29.40
N ARG A 17 -14.11 -9.74 30.05
CA ARG A 17 -14.74 -11.01 29.65
C ARG A 17 -15.13 -11.08 28.16
N ARG A 18 -15.42 -9.93 27.54
CA ARG A 18 -15.72 -9.76 26.11
C ARG A 18 -14.54 -10.15 25.20
N ASN A 19 -13.31 -9.79 25.55
CA ASN A 19 -12.13 -10.08 24.72
C ASN A 19 -11.73 -11.56 24.78
N GLN A 20 -12.03 -12.24 25.89
CA GLN A 20 -11.83 -13.70 26.01
C GLN A 20 -12.82 -14.49 25.15
N ILE A 21 -14.08 -14.04 25.06
CA ILE A 21 -15.12 -14.68 24.23
C ILE A 21 -14.84 -14.49 22.73
N VAL A 22 -14.39 -13.30 22.31
CA VAL A 22 -14.04 -13.04 20.91
C VAL A 22 -12.85 -13.89 20.46
N GLY A 23 -11.81 -14.04 21.29
CA GLY A 23 -10.66 -14.90 20.95
C GLY A 23 -11.00 -16.39 20.84
N GLN A 24 -11.96 -16.88 21.64
CA GLN A 24 -12.44 -18.26 21.52
C GLN A 24 -13.34 -18.48 20.29
N LEU A 25 -14.12 -17.46 19.90
CA LEU A 25 -14.94 -17.49 18.69
C LEU A 25 -14.06 -17.51 17.43
N ASP A 26 -13.00 -16.69 17.35
CA ASP A 26 -12.08 -16.68 16.20
C ASP A 26 -11.38 -18.03 15.99
N LEU A 27 -11.11 -18.77 17.08
CA LEU A 27 -10.48 -20.09 17.06
C LEU A 27 -11.33 -21.16 16.36
N ILE A 28 -12.65 -20.98 16.34
CA ILE A 28 -13.63 -21.90 15.72
C ILE A 28 -14.14 -21.34 14.39
N VAL A 29 -14.38 -20.03 14.33
CA VAL A 29 -14.92 -19.36 13.13
C VAL A 29 -13.91 -19.43 11.97
N THR A 30 -12.61 -19.22 12.25
CA THR A 30 -11.57 -19.25 11.21
C THR A 30 -11.47 -20.62 10.50
N PRO A 31 -11.31 -21.76 11.20
CA PRO A 31 -11.22 -23.05 10.53
C PRO A 31 -12.53 -23.46 9.83
N ILE A 32 -13.69 -23.12 10.40
CA ILE A 32 -14.99 -23.40 9.75
C ILE A 32 -15.14 -22.58 8.46
N PHE A 33 -14.75 -21.31 8.48
CA PHE A 33 -14.76 -20.45 7.30
C PHE A 33 -13.87 -21.03 6.19
N PHE A 34 -12.64 -21.43 6.52
CA PHE A 34 -11.74 -22.05 5.53
C PHE A 34 -12.26 -23.41 5.05
N ALA A 35 -12.85 -24.22 5.92
CA ALA A 35 -13.46 -25.49 5.53
C ALA A 35 -14.61 -25.26 4.54
N LEU A 36 -15.53 -24.33 4.83
CA LEU A 36 -16.62 -23.96 3.92
C LEU A 36 -16.11 -23.41 2.59
N LEU A 37 -15.11 -22.53 2.63
CA LEU A 37 -14.48 -22.00 1.42
C LEU A 37 -13.84 -23.11 0.58
N SER A 38 -13.15 -24.06 1.21
CA SER A 38 -12.52 -25.18 0.52
C SER A 38 -13.55 -26.13 -0.11
N VAL A 39 -14.66 -26.42 0.58
CA VAL A 39 -15.77 -27.20 0.02
C VAL A 39 -16.41 -26.48 -1.17
N LEU A 40 -16.62 -25.17 -1.07
CA LEU A 40 -17.12 -24.35 -2.18
C LEU A 40 -16.18 -24.39 -3.38
N LEU A 41 -14.88 -24.22 -3.17
CA LEU A 41 -13.87 -24.27 -4.23
C LEU A 41 -13.80 -25.64 -4.91
N VAL A 42 -13.87 -26.73 -4.12
CA VAL A 42 -13.91 -28.10 -4.67
C VAL A 42 -15.21 -28.34 -5.44
N ALA A 43 -16.35 -27.88 -4.92
CA ALA A 43 -17.62 -27.98 -5.63
C ALA A 43 -17.57 -27.23 -6.97
N VAL A 44 -17.04 -26.01 -7.00
CA VAL A 44 -16.83 -25.25 -8.24
C VAL A 44 -15.90 -26.02 -9.18
N TRP A 45 -14.78 -26.57 -8.68
CA TRP A 45 -13.85 -27.32 -9.50
C TRP A 45 -14.48 -28.58 -10.12
N VAL A 46 -15.28 -29.32 -9.36
CA VAL A 46 -15.96 -30.54 -9.84
C VAL A 46 -17.08 -30.23 -10.85
N TYR A 47 -17.79 -29.11 -10.67
CA TYR A 47 -18.91 -28.73 -11.55
C TYR A 47 -18.50 -27.89 -12.77
N SER A 48 -17.24 -27.46 -12.87
CA SER A 48 -16.74 -26.65 -13.98
C SER A 48 -16.30 -27.54 -15.16
N ASP A 49 -16.99 -27.42 -16.29
CA ASP A 49 -16.59 -28.08 -17.54
C ASP A 49 -15.42 -27.31 -18.20
N PHE A 50 -14.20 -27.83 -18.07
CA PHE A 50 -13.00 -27.21 -18.60
C PHE A 50 -12.84 -27.46 -20.10
N ASP A 51 -13.47 -26.61 -20.91
CA ASP A 51 -13.34 -26.62 -22.37
C ASP A 51 -11.91 -26.23 -22.83
N LYS A 52 -11.55 -26.53 -24.09
CA LYS A 52 -10.19 -26.27 -24.64
C LYS A 52 -9.78 -24.79 -24.60
N THR A 53 -10.76 -23.88 -24.64
CA THR A 53 -10.54 -22.43 -24.48
C THR A 53 -10.21 -22.06 -23.04
N THR A 54 -10.88 -22.68 -22.05
CA THR A 54 -10.67 -22.43 -20.63
C THR A 54 -9.31 -22.96 -20.18
N THR A 55 -8.91 -24.13 -20.66
CA THR A 55 -7.59 -24.71 -20.37
C THR A 55 -6.44 -23.89 -20.95
N SER A 56 -6.61 -23.25 -22.12
CA SER A 56 -5.57 -22.37 -22.68
C SER A 56 -5.44 -21.03 -21.93
N ILE A 57 -6.55 -20.49 -21.40
CA ILE A 57 -6.53 -19.29 -20.55
C ILE A 57 -5.90 -19.60 -19.19
N LEU A 58 -6.14 -20.79 -18.64
CA LEU A 58 -5.61 -21.26 -17.36
C LEU A 58 -4.26 -21.99 -17.48
N GLU A 59 -3.56 -21.89 -18.61
CA GLU A 59 -2.25 -22.50 -18.82
C GLU A 59 -1.28 -22.05 -17.69
N PRO A 60 -0.73 -22.97 -16.87
CA PRO A 60 0.10 -22.61 -15.72
C PRO A 60 1.30 -21.72 -16.06
N SER A 61 1.88 -21.90 -17.25
CA SER A 61 2.99 -21.10 -17.78
C SER A 61 2.58 -19.64 -18.07
N ARG A 62 1.37 -19.42 -18.60
CA ARG A 62 0.84 -18.08 -18.86
C ARG A 62 0.52 -17.36 -17.57
N LEU A 63 -0.16 -18.02 -16.64
CA LEU A 63 -0.50 -17.46 -15.33
C LEU A 63 0.76 -17.05 -14.56
N TRP A 64 1.81 -17.86 -14.61
CA TRP A 64 3.07 -17.53 -13.97
C TRP A 64 3.74 -16.29 -14.60
N THR A 65 3.77 -16.22 -15.93
CA THR A 65 4.32 -15.07 -16.66
C THR A 65 3.54 -13.79 -16.37
N GLN A 66 2.21 -13.87 -16.39
CA GLN A 66 1.33 -12.75 -16.04
C GLN A 66 1.48 -12.32 -14.58
N PHE A 67 1.61 -13.27 -13.66
CA PHE A 67 1.89 -12.95 -12.27
C PHE A 67 3.22 -12.18 -12.12
N GLN A 68 4.28 -12.63 -12.79
CA GLN A 68 5.57 -11.93 -12.81
C GLN A 68 5.45 -10.52 -13.39
N GLN A 69 4.72 -10.36 -14.51
CA GLN A 69 4.46 -9.04 -15.11
C GLN A 69 3.75 -8.12 -14.12
N GLN A 70 2.68 -8.59 -13.48
CA GLN A 70 1.90 -7.79 -12.54
C GLN A 70 2.74 -7.34 -11.34
N ILE A 71 3.51 -8.25 -10.74
CA ILE A 71 4.42 -7.91 -9.65
C ILE A 71 5.50 -6.94 -10.12
N SER A 72 6.07 -7.14 -11.31
CA SER A 72 7.09 -6.25 -11.84
C SER A 72 6.59 -4.81 -12.03
N LEU A 73 5.38 -4.65 -12.58
CA LEU A 73 4.74 -3.33 -12.77
C LEU A 73 4.49 -2.65 -11.43
N ALA A 74 3.97 -3.40 -10.45
CA ALA A 74 3.71 -2.87 -9.12
C ALA A 74 5.02 -2.44 -8.42
N LEU A 75 6.09 -3.23 -8.54
CA LEU A 75 7.39 -2.91 -7.96
C LEU A 75 8.04 -1.69 -8.61
N TRP A 76 8.05 -1.60 -9.94
CA TRP A 76 8.60 -0.44 -10.65
C TRP A 76 7.81 0.84 -10.34
N SER A 77 6.48 0.74 -10.26
CA SER A 77 5.63 1.84 -9.84
C SER A 77 5.92 2.28 -8.41
N THR A 78 5.99 1.35 -7.45
CA THR A 78 6.30 1.65 -6.06
C THR A 78 7.70 2.26 -5.92
N ALA A 79 8.70 1.74 -6.63
CA ALA A 79 10.04 2.31 -6.63
C ALA A 79 10.04 3.75 -7.14
N LEU A 80 9.33 4.02 -8.25
CA LEU A 80 9.17 5.37 -8.77
C LEU A 80 8.48 6.30 -7.76
N VAL A 81 7.43 5.81 -7.09
CA VAL A 81 6.76 6.55 -6.02
C VAL A 81 7.71 6.88 -4.88
N ILE A 82 8.51 5.93 -4.40
CA ILE A 82 9.48 6.16 -3.32
C ILE A 82 10.48 7.25 -3.73
N VAL A 83 11.02 7.16 -4.94
CA VAL A 83 12.00 8.10 -5.48
C VAL A 83 11.44 9.50 -5.63
N LEU A 84 10.15 9.66 -5.92
CA LEU A 84 9.52 10.98 -6.11
C LEU A 84 8.89 11.53 -4.82
N ALA A 85 8.10 10.73 -4.13
CA ALA A 85 7.27 11.15 -3.01
C ALA A 85 8.08 11.45 -1.75
N ILE A 86 9.13 10.68 -1.46
CA ILE A 86 9.94 10.93 -0.24
C ILE A 86 10.71 12.25 -0.37
N PRO A 87 11.49 12.51 -1.45
CA PRO A 87 12.14 13.80 -1.60
C PRO A 87 11.16 14.96 -1.65
N LEU A 88 10.03 14.80 -2.35
CA LEU A 88 8.99 15.82 -2.38
C LEU A 88 8.44 16.10 -0.98
N GLY A 89 8.16 15.07 -0.19
CA GLY A 89 7.72 15.17 1.20
C GLY A 89 8.73 15.93 2.08
N ILE A 90 10.01 15.59 1.97
CA ILE A 90 11.09 16.28 2.68
C ILE A 90 11.14 17.77 2.30
N VAL A 91 11.02 18.09 1.02
CA VAL A 91 11.10 19.49 0.52
C VAL A 91 9.92 20.31 1.04
N VAL A 92 8.70 19.76 1.06
CA VAL A 92 7.49 20.51 1.44
C VAL A 92 7.29 20.64 2.95
N THR A 93 7.90 19.76 3.75
CA THR A 93 7.89 19.86 5.22
C THR A 93 8.89 20.89 5.76
N ARG A 94 9.84 21.33 4.93
CA ARG A 94 10.83 22.34 5.33
C ARG A 94 10.18 23.71 5.57
N GLU A 95 10.72 24.47 6.52
CA GLU A 95 10.17 25.71 7.14
C GLU A 95 9.72 26.85 6.19
N GLY A 96 9.78 26.71 4.87
CA GLY A 96 9.46 27.75 3.88
C GLY A 96 8.19 27.57 3.04
N ALA A 97 7.45 26.45 3.14
CA ALA A 97 6.41 26.15 2.14
C ALA A 97 5.08 25.52 2.64
N PRO A 98 4.45 26.00 3.74
CA PRO A 98 3.20 25.42 4.25
C PRO A 98 2.03 25.49 3.24
N ARG A 99 1.99 26.53 2.39
CA ARG A 99 0.99 26.64 1.30
C ARG A 99 1.22 25.61 0.19
N LEU A 100 2.49 25.36 -0.18
CA LEU A 100 2.85 24.36 -1.17
C LEU A 100 2.47 22.96 -0.69
N LYS A 101 2.73 22.66 0.59
CA LYS A 101 2.31 21.42 1.25
C LYS A 101 0.80 21.19 1.12
N ASN A 102 -0.01 22.16 1.54
CA ASN A 102 -1.46 22.01 1.53
C ASN A 102 -2.01 21.86 0.10
N ASN A 103 -1.49 22.64 -0.86
CA ASN A 103 -1.89 22.58 -2.25
C ASN A 103 -1.51 21.24 -2.91
N LEU A 104 -0.32 20.71 -2.62
CA LEU A 104 0.13 19.42 -3.15
C LEU A 104 -0.70 18.26 -2.59
N VAL A 105 -0.89 18.20 -1.27
CA VAL A 105 -1.69 17.13 -0.64
C VAL A 105 -3.14 17.19 -1.11
N THR A 106 -3.72 18.39 -1.19
CA THR A 106 -5.10 18.58 -1.68
C THR A 106 -5.20 18.20 -3.16
N GLY A 107 -4.30 18.69 -4.01
CA GLY A 107 -4.32 18.40 -5.44
C GLY A 107 -4.14 16.92 -5.75
N LEU A 108 -3.20 16.25 -5.08
CA LEU A 108 -3.02 14.80 -5.20
C LEU A 108 -4.21 14.02 -4.63
N GLY A 109 -4.83 14.52 -3.56
CA GLY A 109 -6.08 13.98 -3.01
C GLY A 109 -7.23 14.03 -4.02
N LEU A 110 -7.38 15.15 -4.73
CA LEU A 110 -8.35 15.29 -5.82
C LEU A 110 -8.02 14.36 -6.99
N GLY A 111 -6.73 14.19 -7.31
CA GLY A 111 -6.30 13.23 -8.33
C GLY A 111 -6.72 11.79 -8.03
N GLN A 112 -6.78 11.38 -6.75
CA GLN A 112 -7.28 10.07 -6.35
C GLN A 112 -8.80 9.91 -6.45
N ALA A 113 -9.55 11.00 -6.60
CA ALA A 113 -10.97 10.92 -6.92
C ALA A 113 -11.22 10.45 -8.37
N ILE A 114 -10.20 10.55 -9.23
CA ILE A 114 -10.27 9.99 -10.58
C ILE A 114 -10.28 8.46 -10.47
N PRO A 115 -11.27 7.76 -11.06
CA PRO A 115 -11.28 6.31 -11.08
C PRO A 115 -9.99 5.75 -11.69
N ALA A 116 -9.42 4.69 -11.09
CA ALA A 116 -8.15 4.10 -11.54
C ALA A 116 -8.15 3.75 -13.04
N TYR A 117 -9.27 3.20 -13.52
CA TYR A 117 -9.50 2.92 -14.95
C TYR A 117 -9.32 4.19 -15.81
N GLY A 118 -9.96 5.29 -15.41
CA GLY A 118 -9.89 6.56 -16.13
C GLY A 118 -8.48 7.11 -16.17
N LEU A 119 -7.73 7.01 -15.06
CA LEU A 119 -6.34 7.46 -15.01
C LEU A 119 -5.45 6.67 -15.99
N ILE A 120 -5.59 5.34 -16.05
CA ILE A 120 -4.85 4.51 -17.00
C ILE A 120 -5.14 4.92 -18.46
N VAL A 121 -6.42 5.15 -18.78
CA VAL A 121 -6.83 5.61 -20.13
C VAL A 121 -6.25 6.98 -20.46
N LEU A 122 -6.25 7.93 -19.51
CA LEU A 122 -5.66 9.26 -19.71
C LEU A 122 -4.16 9.17 -20.01
N PHE A 123 -3.43 8.35 -19.24
CA PHE A 123 -2.01 8.12 -19.48
C PHE A 123 -1.76 7.43 -20.82
N PHE A 124 -2.61 6.49 -21.22
CA PHE A 124 -2.53 5.88 -22.55
C PHE A 124 -2.72 6.88 -23.69
N VAL A 125 -3.69 7.79 -23.59
CA VAL A 125 -3.86 8.84 -24.60
C VAL A 125 -2.66 9.78 -24.63
N ALA A 126 -2.06 10.09 -23.48
CA ALA A 126 -0.94 11.02 -23.38
C ALA A 126 0.42 10.44 -23.80
N PHE A 127 0.70 9.18 -23.44
CA PHE A 127 2.03 8.55 -23.59
C PHE A 127 2.03 7.32 -24.50
N GLY A 128 0.86 6.87 -24.96
CA GLY A 128 0.70 5.68 -25.79
C GLY A 128 0.71 4.36 -25.00
N GLN A 129 0.72 3.27 -25.74
CA GLN A 129 0.75 1.90 -25.20
C GLN A 129 2.11 1.56 -24.59
N GLY A 130 2.10 0.87 -23.44
CA GLY A 130 3.32 0.23 -22.91
C GLY A 130 3.41 0.18 -21.40
N SER A 131 4.36 -0.63 -20.91
CA SER A 131 4.60 -0.85 -19.49
C SER A 131 5.00 0.44 -18.75
N VAL A 132 5.73 1.34 -19.41
CA VAL A 132 6.12 2.64 -18.83
C VAL A 132 4.88 3.48 -18.54
N THR A 133 3.94 3.56 -19.48
CA THR A 133 2.68 4.29 -19.31
C THR A 133 1.86 3.75 -18.13
N VAL A 134 1.79 2.42 -17.99
CA VAL A 134 1.14 1.76 -16.86
C VAL A 134 1.83 2.15 -15.55
N VAL A 135 3.16 2.04 -15.48
CA VAL A 135 3.95 2.37 -14.29
C VAL A 135 3.71 3.81 -13.86
N LEU A 136 3.66 4.76 -14.80
CA LEU A 136 3.37 6.17 -14.53
C LEU A 136 1.94 6.40 -14.00
N ALA A 137 0.94 5.73 -14.59
CA ALA A 137 -0.45 5.82 -14.13
C ALA A 137 -0.61 5.27 -12.71
N LEU A 138 -0.06 4.09 -12.45
CA LEU A 138 -0.03 3.46 -11.13
C LEU A 138 0.69 4.35 -10.11
N ALA A 139 1.86 4.89 -10.50
CA ALA A 139 2.67 5.71 -9.61
C ALA A 139 1.92 6.99 -9.20
N THR A 140 1.25 7.63 -10.16
CA THR A 140 0.45 8.83 -9.90
C THR A 140 -0.63 8.56 -8.86
N PHE A 141 -1.33 7.42 -8.97
CA PHE A 141 -2.36 7.05 -8.00
C PHE A 141 -1.77 6.74 -6.61
N ALA A 142 -0.67 5.99 -6.56
CA ALA A 142 -0.02 5.55 -5.32
C ALA A 142 0.94 6.58 -4.69
N LEU A 143 1.11 7.75 -5.29
CA LEU A 143 2.03 8.79 -4.83
C LEU A 143 1.60 9.41 -3.49
N LEU A 144 0.30 9.65 -3.33
CA LEU A 144 -0.25 10.39 -2.19
C LEU A 144 -0.01 9.69 -0.84
N PRO A 145 -0.24 8.37 -0.66
CA PRO A 145 0.03 7.69 0.60
C PRO A 145 1.48 7.85 1.07
N VAL A 146 2.47 7.69 0.18
CA VAL A 146 3.89 7.82 0.55
C VAL A 146 4.23 9.28 0.86
N LEU A 147 3.75 10.22 0.04
CA LEU A 147 3.97 11.64 0.28
C LEU A 147 3.39 12.07 1.64
N ARG A 148 2.12 11.73 1.90
CA ARG A 148 1.42 12.11 3.12
C ARG A 148 2.08 11.50 4.36
N ASN A 149 2.46 10.23 4.30
CA ASN A 149 3.17 9.58 5.40
C ASN A 149 4.59 10.14 5.60
N THR A 150 5.26 10.60 4.53
CA THR A 150 6.54 11.30 4.67
C THR A 150 6.36 12.63 5.38
N ILE A 151 5.35 13.41 4.99
CA ILE A 151 5.03 14.69 5.64
C ILE A 151 4.70 14.48 7.12
N VAL A 152 3.73 13.60 7.42
CA VAL A 152 3.31 13.30 8.80
C VAL A 152 4.46 12.73 9.62
N GLY A 153 5.25 11.81 9.04
CA GLY A 153 6.38 11.19 9.71
C GLY A 153 7.46 12.19 10.13
N LEU A 154 7.70 13.22 9.31
CA LEU A 154 8.64 14.30 9.66
C LEU A 154 8.01 15.31 10.65
N GLU A 155 6.73 15.64 10.51
CA GLU A 155 6.04 16.61 11.37
C GLU A 155 5.79 16.11 12.80
N GLN A 156 5.67 14.79 12.99
CA GLN A 156 5.45 14.21 14.32
C GLN A 156 6.74 14.05 15.14
N VAL A 157 7.92 14.36 14.56
CA VAL A 157 9.19 14.28 15.29
C VAL A 157 9.18 15.33 16.39
N ASP A 158 9.48 14.92 17.62
CA ASP A 158 9.45 15.80 18.79
C ASP A 158 10.41 16.98 18.63
N GLN A 159 9.86 18.19 18.74
CA GLN A 159 10.60 19.44 18.64
C GLN A 159 11.76 19.53 19.64
N SER A 160 11.62 18.95 20.83
CA SER A 160 12.68 18.93 21.85
C SER A 160 13.92 18.18 21.38
N VAL A 161 13.76 17.08 20.63
CA VAL A 161 14.86 16.31 20.04
C VAL A 161 15.53 17.09 18.91
N ILE A 162 14.73 17.82 18.13
CA ILE A 162 15.21 18.71 17.06
C ILE A 162 16.05 19.86 17.65
N GLU A 163 15.58 20.47 18.74
CA GLU A 163 16.27 21.54 19.46
C GLU A 163 17.54 21.06 20.17
N ALA A 164 17.51 19.85 20.77
CA ALA A 164 18.71 19.21 21.29
C ALA A 164 19.76 19.00 20.19
N GLY A 165 19.35 18.55 18.99
CA GLY A 165 20.22 18.45 17.83
C GLY A 165 20.83 19.79 17.40
N LYS A 166 20.04 20.87 17.43
CA LYS A 166 20.54 22.24 17.19
C LYS A 166 21.57 22.65 18.25
N GLY A 167 21.30 22.38 19.54
CA GLY A 167 22.20 22.66 20.66
C GLY A 167 23.53 21.89 20.60
N MET A 168 23.52 20.70 19.97
CA MET A 168 24.73 19.91 19.68
C MET A 168 25.49 20.38 18.41
N GLY A 169 25.04 21.44 17.73
CA GLY A 169 25.71 22.00 16.56
C GLY A 169 25.37 21.33 15.22
N LEU A 170 24.34 20.48 15.16
CA LEU A 170 23.93 19.83 13.91
C LEU A 170 23.26 20.83 12.95
N ASN A 171 23.76 20.89 11.71
CA ASN A 171 23.12 21.67 10.66
C ASN A 171 21.81 21.01 10.18
N GLY A 172 20.99 21.73 9.39
CA GLY A 172 19.68 21.22 8.97
C GLY A 172 19.71 19.89 8.21
N LEU A 173 20.72 19.66 7.37
CA LEU A 173 20.84 18.40 6.62
C LEU A 173 21.31 17.25 7.52
N GLN A 174 22.19 17.54 8.48
CA GLN A 174 22.62 16.57 9.49
C GLN A 174 21.46 16.19 10.41
N ARG A 175 20.67 17.16 10.90
CA ARG A 175 19.45 16.90 11.69
C ARG A 175 18.45 16.05 10.92
N LEU A 176 18.20 16.38 9.64
CA LEU A 176 17.33 15.60 8.79
C LEU A 176 17.79 14.14 8.67
N ARG A 177 19.07 13.89 8.36
CA ARG A 177 19.59 12.54 8.12
C ARG A 177 19.78 11.71 9.39
N GLN A 178 20.15 12.34 10.50
CA GLN A 178 20.54 11.65 11.72
C GLN A 178 19.41 11.57 12.76
N ILE A 179 18.41 12.46 12.71
CA ILE A 179 17.33 12.54 13.69
C ILE A 179 15.98 12.37 13.01
N GLU A 180 15.61 13.32 12.14
CA GLU A 180 14.24 13.41 11.62
C GLU A 180 13.87 12.19 10.76
N LEU A 181 14.72 11.83 9.78
CA LEU A 181 14.46 10.69 8.90
C LEU A 181 14.40 9.36 9.66
N PRO A 182 15.37 8.98 10.52
CA PRO A 182 15.30 7.74 11.31
C PRO A 182 14.02 7.63 12.15
N LEU A 183 13.58 8.72 12.77
CA LEU A 183 12.35 8.75 13.57
C LEU A 183 11.08 8.73 12.70
N ALA A 184 11.15 9.24 11.47
CA ALA A 184 10.05 9.23 10.51
C ALA A 184 9.90 7.89 9.75
N VAL A 185 10.96 7.06 9.67
CA VAL A 185 10.97 5.80 8.88
C VAL A 185 9.73 4.93 9.13
N PRO A 186 9.29 4.65 10.39
CA PRO A 186 8.15 3.76 10.61
C PRO A 186 6.87 4.24 9.92
N VAL A 187 6.64 5.55 9.88
CA VAL A 187 5.47 6.15 9.22
C VAL A 187 5.63 6.14 7.71
N ILE A 188 6.81 6.51 7.19
CA ILE A 188 7.13 6.43 5.76
C ILE A 188 6.90 5.01 5.24
N MET A 189 7.35 3.99 5.97
CA MET A 189 7.15 2.59 5.64
C MET A 189 5.68 2.18 5.65
N GLY A 190 4.85 2.77 6.52
CA GLY A 190 3.40 2.65 6.47
C GLY A 190 2.83 3.15 5.13
N GLY A 191 3.28 4.32 4.67
CA GLY A 191 2.91 4.86 3.35
C GLY A 191 3.34 3.98 2.19
N ILE A 192 4.59 3.47 2.22
CA ILE A 192 5.14 2.57 1.19
C ILE A 192 4.32 1.28 1.12
N ARG A 193 3.95 0.71 2.28
CA ARG A 193 3.09 -0.48 2.34
C ARG A 193 1.74 -0.22 1.67
N THR A 194 1.07 0.89 2.01
CA THR A 194 -0.21 1.25 1.41
C THR A 194 -0.09 1.44 -0.10
N ALA A 195 0.94 2.16 -0.56
CA ALA A 195 1.20 2.36 -1.98
C ALA A 195 1.46 1.04 -2.72
N THR A 196 2.20 0.12 -2.10
CA THR A 196 2.45 -1.21 -2.67
C THR A 196 1.16 -2.00 -2.82
N VAL A 197 0.29 -2.01 -1.80
CA VAL A 197 -1.01 -2.70 -1.87
C VAL A 197 -1.88 -2.14 -2.98
N ILE A 198 -1.96 -0.80 -3.08
CA ILE A 198 -2.67 -0.11 -4.16
C ILE A 198 -2.11 -0.52 -5.52
N ASN A 199 -0.79 -0.46 -5.70
CA ASN A 199 -0.14 -0.79 -6.97
C ASN A 199 -0.35 -2.25 -7.38
N VAL A 200 -0.22 -3.20 -6.45
CA VAL A 200 -0.45 -4.63 -6.73
C VAL A 200 -1.89 -4.87 -7.17
N GLY A 201 -2.85 -4.24 -6.51
CA GLY A 201 -4.27 -4.33 -6.87
C GLY A 201 -4.57 -3.69 -8.22
N MET A 202 -4.10 -2.46 -8.44
CA MET A 202 -4.37 -1.70 -9.67
C MET A 202 -3.58 -2.20 -10.88
N ALA A 203 -2.44 -2.86 -10.69
CA ALA A 203 -1.69 -3.47 -11.78
C ALA A 203 -2.49 -4.56 -12.51
N THR A 204 -3.57 -5.09 -11.90
CA THR A 204 -4.54 -5.93 -12.62
C THR A 204 -5.18 -5.22 -13.80
N LEU A 205 -5.27 -3.88 -13.80
CA LEU A 205 -5.85 -3.08 -14.89
C LEU A 205 -4.85 -2.82 -16.03
N ALA A 206 -3.58 -3.24 -15.89
CA ALA A 206 -2.55 -3.01 -16.89
C ALA A 206 -2.88 -3.63 -18.26
N TYR A 207 -3.66 -4.72 -18.29
CA TYR A 207 -4.10 -5.38 -19.52
C TYR A 207 -4.85 -4.45 -20.48
N LEU A 208 -5.51 -3.41 -19.96
CA LEU A 208 -6.31 -2.46 -20.75
C LEU A 208 -5.50 -1.75 -21.82
N ILE A 209 -4.21 -1.56 -21.57
CA ILE A 209 -3.31 -0.80 -22.44
C ILE A 209 -2.05 -1.62 -22.75
N GLY A 210 -2.19 -2.95 -22.77
CA GLY A 210 -1.12 -3.88 -23.17
C GLY A 210 0.05 -3.98 -22.19
N GLY A 211 -0.16 -3.68 -20.90
CA GLY A 211 0.85 -3.88 -19.86
C GLY A 211 0.99 -5.31 -19.37
N GLY A 212 0.05 -6.20 -19.72
CA GLY A 212 0.02 -7.59 -19.27
C GLY A 212 -0.60 -7.77 -17.89
N GLY A 213 -0.18 -8.83 -17.21
CA GLY A 213 -0.67 -9.16 -15.87
C GLY A 213 -1.86 -10.12 -15.85
N LEU A 214 -2.27 -10.53 -14.65
CA LEU A 214 -3.37 -11.49 -14.48
C LEU A 214 -4.72 -10.95 -14.95
N GLY A 215 -4.83 -9.62 -15.13
CA GLY A 215 -5.99 -8.97 -15.72
C GLY A 215 -6.37 -9.49 -17.09
N GLU A 216 -5.40 -9.95 -17.90
CA GLU A 216 -5.67 -10.57 -19.20
C GLU A 216 -6.52 -11.84 -19.06
N THR A 217 -6.14 -12.71 -18.13
CA THR A 217 -6.85 -13.96 -17.83
C THR A 217 -8.22 -13.68 -17.24
N ILE A 218 -8.30 -12.73 -16.29
CA ILE A 218 -9.57 -12.34 -15.66
C ILE A 218 -10.55 -11.79 -16.71
N ALA A 219 -10.10 -10.86 -17.54
CA ALA A 219 -10.92 -10.27 -18.59
C ALA A 219 -11.31 -11.28 -19.67
N GLY A 220 -10.41 -12.21 -20.01
CA GLY A 220 -10.68 -13.32 -20.91
C GLY A 220 -11.78 -14.24 -20.38
N GLY A 221 -11.71 -14.60 -19.09
CA GLY A 221 -12.75 -15.39 -18.42
C GLY A 221 -14.11 -14.70 -18.43
N LEU A 222 -14.16 -13.42 -18.04
CA LEU A 222 -15.40 -12.62 -18.01
C LEU A 222 -16.08 -12.49 -19.38
N LYS A 223 -15.30 -12.27 -20.44
CA LYS A 223 -15.83 -12.12 -21.81
C LYS A 223 -16.45 -13.41 -22.35
N ASN A 224 -15.93 -14.56 -21.93
CA ASN A 224 -16.40 -15.86 -22.43
C ASN A 224 -17.68 -16.36 -21.74
N GLY A 225 -18.21 -15.61 -20.76
CA GLY A 225 -19.59 -15.76 -20.27
C GLY A 225 -19.94 -17.13 -19.68
N ARG A 226 -18.95 -17.87 -19.17
CA ARG A 226 -19.19 -19.10 -18.40
C ARG A 226 -19.05 -18.74 -16.91
N PRO A 227 -20.09 -18.99 -16.08
CA PRO A 227 -20.05 -18.70 -14.65
C PRO A 227 -18.88 -19.40 -13.95
#